data_AF-A0A261A161-F1
#
_entry.id   AF-A0A261A161-F1
#
_cell.length_a   1.000
_cell.length_b   1.000
_cell.length_c   1.000
_cell.angle_alpha   90.00
_cell.angle_beta   90.00
_cell.angle_gamma   90.00
#
_symmetry.space_group_name_H-M   'P 1'
#
loop_
_entity.id
_entity.type
_entity.pdbx_description
1 polymer ?
#
loop_
_entity_poly.entity_id
_entity_poly.type
_entity_poly.pdbx_seq_one_letter_code
_entity_poly.pdbx_strand_id
1 'polypeptide(L)' 'MSTAAKEFVLTHVMENISTLKENERVSSPTVDHFNVPWKILCSKVGGSLSFYVFCEKPKDSGEWTITTENTFELISATGK' A
#
# COMPACT_ATOMS: atom_id res chain seq x y z
N MET A 1 -21.51 12.19 -20.62
CA MET A 1 -20.15 12.65 -20.28
C MET A 1 -19.43 11.47 -19.65
N SER A 2 -18.29 11.04 -20.20
CA SER A 2 -17.47 10.01 -19.56
C SER A 2 -16.75 10.68 -18.38
N THR A 3 -17.10 10.29 -17.16
CA THR A 3 -16.32 10.63 -15.98
C THR A 3 -15.00 9.86 -16.10
N ALA A 4 -13.87 10.57 -16.10
CA ALA A 4 -12.57 9.92 -16.02
C ALA A 4 -12.51 9.06 -14.74
N ALA A 5 -12.02 7.82 -14.87
CA ALA A 5 -11.86 6.93 -13.73
C ALA A 5 -10.87 7.54 -12.72
N LYS A 6 -11.19 7.41 -11.43
CA LYS A 6 -10.31 7.87 -10.34
C LYS A 6 -9.28 6.78 -10.05
N GLU A 7 -8.18 6.82 -10.79
CA GLU A 7 -7.10 5.84 -10.72
C GLU A 7 -5.80 6.51 -10.29
N PHE A 8 -4.94 5.76 -9.58
CA PHE A 8 -3.63 6.21 -9.14
C PHE A 8 -2.73 5.02 -8.89
N VAL A 9 -1.41 5.27 -8.83
CA VAL A 9 -0.38 4.26 -8.58
C VAL A 9 0.38 4.62 -7.32
N LEU A 10 0.51 3.65 -6.40
CA LEU A 10 1.42 3.74 -5.26
C LEU A 10 2.68 2.95 -5.60
N THR A 11 3.85 3.59 -5.46
CA THR A 11 5.16 2.94 -5.69
C THR A 11 6.00 3.07 -4.43
N HIS A 12 6.62 1.96 -4.01
CA HIS A 12 7.53 1.95 -2.88
C HIS A 12 8.68 0.96 -3.12
N VAL A 13 9.92 1.45 -2.96
CA VAL A 13 11.12 0.61 -2.96
C VAL A 13 11.36 0.14 -1.53
N MET A 14 11.27 -1.18 -1.31
CA MET A 14 11.56 -1.79 -0.02
C MET A 14 13.05 -2.10 0.09
N GLU A 15 13.75 -1.38 0.95
CA GLU A 15 15.13 -1.68 1.31
C GLU A 15 15.19 -2.74 2.41
N ASN A 16 16.28 -3.51 2.45
CA ASN A 16 16.59 -4.43 3.55
C ASN A 16 15.52 -5.50 3.85
N ILE A 17 14.77 -5.91 2.82
CA ILE A 17 13.70 -6.91 2.96
C ILE A 17 14.20 -8.27 3.48
N SER A 18 15.45 -8.61 3.18
CA SER A 18 16.11 -9.83 3.65
C SER A 18 16.38 -9.83 5.15
N THR A 19 16.52 -8.66 5.77
CA THR A 19 16.76 -8.51 7.21
C THR A 19 15.47 -8.28 8.01
N LEU A 20 14.33 -8.16 7.34
CA LEU A 20 13.03 -7.96 7.98
C LEU A 20 12.71 -9.14 8.90
N LYS A 21 12.45 -8.85 10.17
CA LYS A 21 12.10 -9.87 11.16
C LYS A 21 10.64 -10.28 11.00
N GLU A 22 10.33 -11.47 11.49
CA GLU A 22 8.95 -11.96 11.55
C GLU A 22 8.07 -10.99 12.35
N ASN A 23 6.89 -10.66 11.81
CA ASN A 23 5.95 -9.64 12.30
C ASN A 23 6.45 -8.19 12.28
N GLU A 24 7.66 -7.93 11.78
CA GLU A 24 8.14 -6.57 11.58
C GLU A 24 7.40 -5.92 10.42
N ARG A 25 7.08 -4.63 10.59
CA ARG A 25 6.28 -3.83 9.66
C ARG A 25 7.09 -2.65 9.19
N VAL A 26 7.18 -2.48 7.88
CA VAL A 26 7.75 -1.31 7.22
C VAL A 26 6.69 -0.69 6.32
N SER A 27 6.62 0.64 6.30
CA SER A 27 5.61 1.35 5.50
C SER A 27 6.26 2.36 4.58
N SER A 28 5.66 2.56 3.41
CA SER A 28 5.94 3.72 2.58
C SER A 28 5.54 5.01 3.33
N PRO A 29 6.02 6.17 2.86
CA PRO A 29 5.39 7.44 3.17
C PRO A 29 3.90 7.41 2.81
N THR A 30 3.11 8.19 3.55
CA THR A 30 1.70 8.41 3.24
C THR A 30 1.56 9.43 2.10
N VAL A 31 0.71 9.14 1.13
CA VAL A 31 0.42 10.02 -0.01
C VAL A 31 -1.09 10.23 -0.10
N ASP A 32 -1.53 11.48 -0.28
CA ASP A 32 -2.94 11.80 -0.46
C ASP A 32 -3.37 11.59 -1.92
N HIS A 33 -4.40 10.78 -2.12
CA HIS A 33 -5.10 10.67 -3.40
C HIS A 33 -6.61 10.71 -3.16
N PHE A 34 -7.28 11.64 -3.83
CA PHE A 34 -8.72 11.85 -3.73
C PHE A 34 -9.18 12.15 -2.29
N ASN A 35 -8.40 12.93 -1.53
CA ASN A 35 -8.66 13.29 -0.13
C ASN A 35 -8.67 12.08 0.81
N VAL A 36 -7.97 11.02 0.41
CA VAL A 36 -7.75 9.83 1.20
C VAL A 36 -6.23 9.65 1.33
N PRO A 37 -5.69 9.56 2.56
CA PRO A 37 -4.29 9.26 2.77
C PRO A 37 -4.05 7.76 2.60
N TRP A 38 -3.14 7.40 1.70
CA TRP A 38 -2.79 6.01 1.38
C TRP A 38 -1.33 5.73 1.67
N LYS A 39 -1.00 4.48 2.02
CA LYS A 39 0.37 3.98 2.08
C LYS A 39 0.45 2.50 1.74
N ILE A 40 1.63 2.03 1.37
CA ILE A 40 1.95 0.61 1.26
C ILE A 40 2.51 0.15 2.61
N LEU A 41 1.99 -0.94 3.15
CA LEU A 41 2.53 -1.61 4.33
C LEU A 41 3.08 -2.97 3.93
N CYS A 42 4.31 -3.27 4.33
CA CYS A 42 4.94 -4.55 4.09
C CYS A 42 5.35 -5.19 5.41
N SER A 43 5.21 -6.51 5.49
CA SER A 43 5.54 -7.27 6.69
C SER A 43 5.95 -8.68 6.36
N LYS A 44 6.81 -9.27 7.19
CA LYS A 44 7.10 -10.70 7.13
C LYS A 44 6.10 -11.46 8.00
N VAL A 45 5.32 -12.36 7.41
CA VAL A 45 4.31 -13.16 8.12
C VAL A 45 4.38 -14.60 7.63
N GLY A 46 4.54 -15.55 8.54
CA GLY A 46 4.68 -16.97 8.24
C GLY A 46 5.87 -17.27 7.33
N GLY A 47 6.97 -16.52 7.45
CA GLY A 47 8.13 -16.67 6.56
C GLY A 47 7.92 -16.13 5.14
N SER A 48 6.75 -15.59 4.81
CA SER A 48 6.44 -14.97 3.53
C SER A 48 6.41 -13.45 3.64
N LEU A 49 6.60 -12.77 2.51
CA LEU A 49 6.37 -11.33 2.43
C LEU A 49 4.88 -11.07 2.18
N SER A 50 4.27 -10.25 3.04
CA SER A 50 2.94 -9.69 2.84
C SER A 50 3.06 -8.21 2.52
N PHE A 51 2.24 -7.73 1.58
CA PHE A 51 2.10 -6.32 1.25
C PHE A 51 0.61 -5.94 1.24
N TYR A 52 0.31 -4.72 1.68
CA TYR A 52 -1.05 -4.21 1.84
C TYR A 52 -1.12 -2.77 1.32
N VAL A 53 -2.21 -2.42 0.63
CA VAL A 53 -2.63 -1.01 0.49
C VAL A 53 -3.39 -0.64 1.75
N PHE A 54 -2.93 0.41 2.44
CA PHE A 54 -3.51 0.87 3.68
C PHE A 54 -4.08 2.28 3.52
N CYS A 55 -5.35 2.44 3.93
CA CYS A 55 -6.00 3.74 4.03
C CYS A 55 -5.82 4.26 5.46
N GLU A 56 -5.15 5.39 5.60
CA GLU A 56 -4.89 6.08 6.88
C GLU A 56 -6.01 7.07 7.23
N LYS A 57 -7.14 7.03 6.51
CA LYS A 57 -8.25 7.94 6.79
C LYS A 57 -8.76 7.70 8.21
N PRO A 58 -8.83 8.72 9.07
CA PRO A 58 -9.25 8.55 10.45
C PRO A 58 -10.68 7.99 10.57
N LYS A 59 -10.88 7.08 11.53
CA LYS A 59 -12.19 6.44 11.77
C LYS A 59 -13.21 7.39 12.39
N ASP A 60 -12.75 8.44 13.07
CA ASP A 60 -13.57 9.47 13.70
C ASP A 60 -14.07 10.54 12.71
N SER A 61 -13.72 10.44 11.43
CA SER A 61 -14.17 11.35 10.37
C SER A 61 -15.64 11.15 9.92
N GLY A 62 -16.49 10.60 10.79
CA GLY A 62 -17.86 10.20 10.47
C GLY A 62 -17.98 8.89 9.68
N GLU A 63 -19.17 8.62 9.14
CA GLU A 63 -19.43 7.44 8.33
C GLU A 63 -18.81 7.60 6.94
N TRP A 64 -17.93 6.67 6.58
CA TRP A 64 -17.35 6.62 5.25
C TRP A 64 -17.04 5.19 4.86
N THR A 65 -16.99 4.94 3.55
CA THR A 65 -16.56 3.67 2.97
C THR A 65 -15.78 3.98 1.70
N ILE A 66 -14.75 3.19 1.46
CA ILE A 66 -13.96 3.25 0.23
C ILE A 66 -14.02 1.88 -0.41
N THR A 67 -14.34 1.87 -1.71
CA THR A 67 -14.32 0.67 -2.54
C THR A 67 -13.29 0.90 -3.63
N THR A 68 -12.30 0.02 -3.71
CA THR A 68 -11.27 0.06 -4.75
C THR A 68 -11.04 -1.33 -5.31
N GLU A 69 -10.70 -1.36 -6.60
CA GLU A 69 -10.06 -2.51 -7.22
C GLU A 69 -8.55 -2.27 -7.16
N ASN A 70 -7.79 -3.29 -6.75
CA ASN A 70 -6.35 -3.16 -6.56
C ASN A 70 -5.64 -4.20 -7.41
N THR A 71 -4.66 -3.75 -8.18
CA THR A 71 -3.70 -4.61 -8.87
C THR A 71 -2.35 -4.43 -8.18
N PHE A 72 -1.68 -5.54 -7.90
CA PHE A 72 -0.40 -5.53 -7.21
C PHE A 72 0.68 -6.09 -8.13
N GLU A 73 1.78 -5.38 -8.24
CA GLU A 73 2.95 -5.79 -8.99
C GLU A 73 4.18 -5.76 -8.07
N LEU A 74 4.89 -6.88 -8.01
CA LEU A 74 6.18 -6.97 -7.34
C LEU A 74 7.27 -6.96 -8.40
N ILE A 75 8.06 -5.89 -8.44
CA ILE A 75 9.11 -5.71 -9.43
C ILE A 75 10.46 -5.97 -8.76
N SER A 76 11.17 -7.00 -9.23
CA SER A 76 12.56 -7.26 -8.86
C SER A 76 13.46 -6.31 -9.66
N ALA A 77 14.25 -5.48 -8.96
CA ALA A 77 15.21 -4.57 -9.62
C ALA A 77 16.22 -5.31 -10.51
N THR A 78 16.42 -6.61 -10.28
CA THR A 78 17.33 -7.47 -11.03
C THR A 78 16.65 -8.43 -12.00
N GLY A 79 15.31 -8.40 -12.11
CA GLY A 79 14.53 -9.20 -13.07
C GLY A 79 14.61 -10.73 -12.89
N LYS A 80 15.20 -11.20 -11.79
CA LYS A 80 15.18 -12.61 -11.34
C LYS A 80 14.20 -12.80 -10.21
#